data_AF-A0ABC9Y9C2-F1
#
_entry.id   AF-A0ABC9Y9C2-F1
#
_cell.length_a   1.000
_cell.length_b   1.000
_cell.length_c   1.000
_cell.angle_alpha   90.00
_cell.angle_beta   90.00
_cell.angle_gamma   90.00
#
_symmetry.space_group_name_H-M   'P 1'
#
loop_
_entity.id
_entity.type
_entity.pdbx_description
1 polymer ?
#
loop_
_entity_poly.entity_id
_entity_poly.type
_entity_poly.pdbx_seq_one_letter_code
_entity_poly.pdbx_strand_id
1 'polypeptide(L)'
;MRKDFSRLPGERVITWLLLCWDNGASSLELEGREAKQLGSLSREGDIDKAIGKKAQALSLWRRLLSSVRERYPFSEDVTCHSGKWTTMERGVQYLRELTMWEMVYYDRNNARLPTDPDEVQCT
;
A
#
# COMPACT_ATOMS: atom_id res chain seq x y z
N MET A 1 -12.37 10.50 16.53
CA MET A 1 -11.36 11.25 15.74
C MET A 1 -11.49 10.77 14.29
N ARG A 2 -11.82 11.65 13.34
CA ARG A 2 -11.93 11.27 11.92
C ARG A 2 -10.50 11.07 11.41
N LYS A 3 -10.17 9.85 10.96
CA LYS A 3 -8.83 9.54 10.46
C LYS A 3 -8.72 10.06 9.02
N ASP A 4 -7.63 10.77 8.74
CA ASP A 4 -7.38 11.30 7.40
C ASP A 4 -6.63 10.26 6.57
N PHE A 5 -7.18 9.93 5.40
CA PHE A 5 -6.59 8.99 4.45
C PHE A 5 -6.09 9.72 3.19
N SER A 6 -6.04 11.05 3.22
CA SER A 6 -5.68 11.86 2.06
C SER A 6 -4.17 11.94 1.89
N ARG A 7 -3.70 11.70 0.67
CA ARG A 7 -2.31 11.86 0.26
C ARG A 7 -1.93 13.34 0.21
N LEU A 8 -0.74 13.67 0.71
CA LEU A 8 -0.21 15.03 0.61
C LEU A 8 0.35 15.31 -0.80
N PRO A 9 0.35 16.58 -1.28
CA PRO A 9 1.00 16.93 -2.56
C PRO A 9 2.47 16.51 -2.58
N GLY A 10 2.88 15.78 -3.62
CA GLY A 10 4.26 15.30 -3.78
C GLY A 10 4.68 14.15 -2.86
N GLU A 11 3.82 13.69 -1.96
CA GLU A 11 4.04 12.49 -1.16
C GLU A 11 4.13 11.26 -2.08
N ARG A 12 5.00 10.30 -1.77
CA ARG A 12 5.05 9.04 -2.53
C ARG A 12 3.89 8.15 -2.19
N VAL A 13 3.42 7.38 -3.19
CA VAL A 13 2.28 6.47 -3.02
C VAL A 13 2.51 5.45 -1.89
N ILE A 14 3.74 4.97 -1.70
CA ILE A 14 4.09 4.04 -0.61
C ILE A 14 4.04 4.70 0.77
N THR A 15 4.55 5.92 0.89
CA THR A 15 4.47 6.68 2.15
C THR A 15 3.02 6.96 2.52
N TRP A 16 2.18 7.30 1.53
CA TRP A 16 0.75 7.46 1.72
C TRP A 16 0.04 6.16 2.10
N LEU A 17 0.39 5.02 1.49
CA LEU A 17 -0.14 3.71 1.88
C LEU A 17 0.22 3.36 3.33
N LEU A 18 1.46 3.64 3.75
CA LEU A 18 1.87 3.45 5.14
C LEU A 18 1.02 4.30 6.10
N LEU A 19 0.77 5.57 5.75
CA LEU A 19 -0.13 6.45 6.52
C LEU A 19 -1.55 5.87 6.60
N CYS A 20 -2.08 5.33 5.50
CA CYS A 20 -3.40 4.71 5.50
C CYS A 20 -3.45 3.46 6.38
N TRP A 21 -2.41 2.62 6.33
CA TRP A 21 -2.26 1.45 7.19
C TRP A 21 -2.22 1.84 8.66
N ASP A 22 -1.38 2.82 9.02
CA ASP A 22 -1.26 3.33 10.39
C ASP A 22 -2.56 3.97 10.89
N ASN A 23 -3.30 4.60 9.99
CA ASN A 23 -4.66 5.09 10.24
C ASN A 23 -5.71 3.97 10.22
N GLY A 24 -5.32 2.69 10.17
CA GLY A 24 -6.23 1.56 10.34
C GLY A 24 -7.18 1.34 9.17
N ALA A 25 -6.76 1.66 7.94
CA ALA A 25 -7.52 1.34 6.72
C ALA A 25 -7.93 -0.15 6.64
N SER A 26 -7.18 -1.04 7.29
CA SER A 26 -7.48 -2.49 7.36
C SER A 26 -8.71 -2.82 8.19
N SER A 27 -9.09 -1.96 9.13
CA SER A 27 -10.27 -2.14 9.99
C SER A 27 -11.55 -1.47 9.45
N LEU A 28 -11.42 -0.69 8.37
CA LEU A 28 -12.53 0.07 7.81
C LEU A 28 -13.12 -0.68 6.62
N GLU A 29 -14.14 -1.50 6.87
CA GLU A 29 -14.93 -2.19 5.83
C GLU A 29 -15.86 -1.21 5.13
N LEU A 30 -15.83 -1.20 3.79
CA LEU A 30 -16.63 -0.29 2.96
C LEU A 30 -17.18 -1.04 1.75
N GLU A 31 -18.43 -0.76 1.40
CA GLU A 31 -18.97 -1.03 0.06
C GLU A 31 -18.43 -0.04 -0.97
N GLY A 32 -18.57 -0.35 -2.26
CA GLY A 32 -18.08 0.51 -3.34
C GLY A 32 -18.68 1.93 -3.31
N ARG A 33 -19.95 2.05 -2.90
CA ARG A 33 -20.64 3.33 -2.74
C ARG A 33 -20.09 4.17 -1.58
N GLU A 34 -19.80 3.54 -0.44
CA GLU A 34 -19.24 4.22 0.73
C GLU A 34 -17.79 4.64 0.45
N ALA A 35 -17.03 3.80 -0.23
CA ALA A 35 -15.67 4.12 -0.66
C ALA A 35 -15.63 5.35 -1.59
N LYS A 36 -16.62 5.52 -2.49
CA LYS A 36 -16.74 6.74 -3.32
C LYS A 36 -17.03 8.00 -2.51
N GLN A 37 -17.73 7.89 -1.39
CA GLN A 37 -18.07 9.02 -0.52
C GLN A 37 -16.85 9.55 0.25
N LEU A 38 -15.74 8.81 0.30
CA LEU A 38 -14.48 9.29 0.85
C LEU A 38 -13.83 10.38 -0.02
N GLY A 39 -14.25 10.52 -1.29
CA GLY A 39 -13.71 11.51 -2.20
C GLY A 39 -12.35 11.13 -2.77
N SER A 40 -11.56 12.14 -3.14
CA SER A 40 -10.20 11.95 -3.67
C SER A 40 -9.22 11.74 -2.52
N LEU A 41 -8.70 10.51 -2.39
CA LEU A 41 -7.73 10.15 -1.36
C LEU A 41 -6.31 10.20 -1.93
N SER A 42 -6.10 9.67 -3.12
CA SER A 42 -4.78 9.54 -3.74
C SER A 42 -4.33 10.78 -4.52
N ARG A 43 -5.28 11.67 -4.87
CA ARG A 43 -5.11 12.80 -5.80
C ARG A 43 -4.74 12.36 -7.23
N GLU A 44 -4.91 11.08 -7.54
CA GLU A 44 -4.76 10.51 -8.87
C GLU A 44 -6.11 9.90 -9.29
N GLY A 45 -6.73 10.47 -10.32
CA GLY A 45 -8.10 10.12 -10.71
C GLY A 45 -8.31 8.63 -10.99
N ASP A 46 -7.30 7.96 -11.54
CA ASP A 46 -7.35 6.52 -11.83
C ASP A 46 -7.41 5.68 -10.55
N ILE A 47 -6.59 6.02 -9.54
CA ILE A 47 -6.59 5.34 -8.24
C ILE A 47 -7.90 5.62 -7.51
N ASP A 48 -8.33 6.89 -7.43
CA ASP A 48 -9.55 7.28 -6.72
C ASP A 48 -10.81 6.61 -7.31
N LYS A 49 -10.88 6.52 -8.64
CA LYS A 49 -11.96 5.80 -9.34
C LYS A 49 -11.91 4.30 -9.04
N ALA A 50 -10.71 3.71 -9.01
CA ALA A 50 -10.53 2.29 -8.75
C ALA A 50 -10.92 1.89 -7.31
N ILE A 51 -10.72 2.76 -6.31
CA ILE A 51 -11.06 2.50 -4.90
C ILE A 51 -12.55 2.16 -4.75
N GLY A 52 -13.41 2.91 -5.45
CA GLY A 52 -14.85 2.74 -5.46
C GLY A 52 -15.40 1.76 -6.51
N LYS A 53 -14.55 1.15 -7.34
CA LYS A 53 -14.96 0.34 -8.50
C LYS A 53 -15.67 -0.96 -8.10
N LYS A 54 -15.17 -1.66 -7.08
CA LYS A 54 -15.73 -2.93 -6.61
C LYS A 54 -16.93 -2.68 -5.69
N ALA A 55 -18.08 -3.28 -6.03
CA ALA A 55 -19.31 -3.16 -5.25
C ALA A 55 -19.23 -3.91 -3.91
N GLN A 56 -18.61 -5.09 -3.89
CA GLN A 56 -18.42 -5.95 -2.71
C GLN A 56 -17.84 -5.17 -1.52
N ALA A 57 -18.32 -5.43 -0.31
CA ALA A 57 -17.71 -4.94 0.93
C ALA A 57 -16.27 -5.47 1.08
N LEU A 58 -15.33 -4.54 1.22
CA LEU A 58 -13.90 -4.81 1.39
C LEU A 58 -13.31 -3.74 2.30
N SER A 59 -12.31 -4.12 3.09
CA SER A 59 -11.52 -3.13 3.82
C SER A 59 -10.94 -2.07 2.88
N LEU A 60 -10.87 -0.83 3.37
CA LEU A 60 -10.24 0.27 2.65
C LEU A 60 -8.81 -0.12 2.23
N TRP A 61 -8.08 -0.83 3.08
CA TRP A 61 -6.76 -1.36 2.74
C TRP A 61 -6.74 -2.23 1.48
N ARG A 62 -7.64 -3.21 1.37
CA ARG A 62 -7.72 -4.10 0.20
C ARG A 62 -8.10 -3.34 -1.08
N ARG A 63 -8.94 -2.32 -0.95
CA ARG A 63 -9.29 -1.42 -2.06
C ARG A 63 -8.06 -0.65 -2.52
N LEU A 64 -7.35 0.01 -1.59
CA LEU A 64 -6.14 0.77 -1.85
C LEU A 64 -5.05 -0.05 -2.54
N LEU A 65 -4.72 -1.24 -2.01
CA LEU A 65 -3.73 -2.13 -2.63
C LEU A 65 -4.11 -2.50 -4.07
N SER A 66 -5.37 -2.87 -4.30
CA SER A 66 -5.86 -3.23 -5.64
C SER A 66 -5.81 -2.04 -6.60
N SER A 67 -6.13 -0.83 -6.13
CA SER A 67 -6.16 0.39 -6.95
C SER A 67 -4.75 0.89 -7.29
N VAL A 68 -3.84 0.87 -6.32
CA VAL A 68 -2.43 1.19 -6.54
C VAL A 68 -1.81 0.20 -7.51
N ARG A 69 -2.09 -1.10 -7.36
CA ARG A 69 -1.62 -2.12 -8.30
C ARG A 69 -2.18 -1.94 -9.72
N GLU A 70 -3.45 -1.55 -9.86
CA GLU A 70 -4.06 -1.28 -11.18
C GLU A 70 -3.38 -0.07 -11.86
N ARG A 71 -3.00 0.95 -11.09
CA ARG A 71 -2.31 2.15 -11.59
C ARG A 71 -0.83 1.91 -11.93
N TYR A 72 -0.14 1.15 -11.09
CA TYR A 72 1.29 0.85 -11.19
C TYR A 72 1.48 -0.67 -11.29
N PRO A 73 1.28 -1.25 -12.48
CA PRO A 73 1.36 -2.70 -12.66
C PRO A 73 2.78 -3.23 -12.43
N PHE A 74 3.79 -2.43 -12.74
CA PHE A 74 5.20 -2.76 -12.57
C PHE A 74 5.74 -2.23 -11.24
N SER A 75 6.63 -3.00 -10.64
CA SER A 75 7.14 -2.75 -9.29
C SER A 75 8.16 -1.61 -9.25
N GLU A 76 8.80 -1.39 -10.40
CA GLU A 76 9.80 -0.38 -10.71
C GLU A 76 9.19 1.03 -10.77
N ASP A 77 7.88 1.13 -11.04
CA ASP A 77 7.16 2.40 -11.10
C ASP A 77 6.94 3.00 -9.70
N VAL A 78 7.17 2.22 -8.64
CA VAL A 78 6.90 2.59 -7.26
C VAL A 78 8.17 2.50 -6.42
N THR A 79 8.58 3.64 -5.84
CA THR A 79 9.85 3.77 -5.12
C THR A 79 9.65 3.96 -3.60
N CYS A 80 10.51 3.31 -2.81
CA CYS A 80 10.68 3.55 -1.37
C CYS A 80 11.76 4.61 -1.11
N HIS A 81 11.90 5.09 0.12
CA HIS A 81 13.04 5.92 0.56
C HIS A 81 14.41 5.18 0.51
N SER A 82 14.92 4.81 -0.67
CA SER A 82 16.13 3.97 -0.84
C SER A 82 17.49 4.68 -0.62
N GLY A 83 17.53 5.78 0.14
CA GLY A 83 18.76 6.52 0.44
C GLY A 83 19.60 5.88 1.56
N LYS A 84 20.81 6.42 1.82
CA LYS A 84 21.61 6.02 2.99
C LYS A 84 20.81 6.28 4.28
N TRP A 85 20.59 5.26 5.09
CA TRP A 85 19.96 5.42 6.40
C TRP A 85 21.00 5.84 7.41
N THR A 86 21.22 7.16 7.48
CA THR A 86 22.16 7.75 8.43
C THR A 86 21.64 7.74 9.87
N THR A 87 20.37 7.37 10.08
CA THR A 87 19.74 7.25 11.40
C THR A 87 18.83 6.02 11.46
N MET A 88 18.58 5.53 12.68
CA MET A 88 17.70 4.38 12.92
C MET A 88 16.27 4.65 12.46
N GLU A 89 15.77 5.86 12.67
CA GLU A 89 14.41 6.27 12.29
C GLU A 89 14.22 6.20 10.77
N ARG A 90 15.24 6.62 10.02
CA ARG A 90 15.22 6.49 8.55
C ARG A 90 15.24 5.03 8.12
N GLY A 91 15.97 4.17 8.84
CA GLY A 91 15.99 2.74 8.56
C GLY A 91 14.66 2.05 8.83
N VAL A 92 14.05 2.33 9.99
CA VAL A 92 12.71 1.82 10.33
C VAL A 92 11.67 2.30 9.31
N GLN A 93 11.72 3.58 8.92
CA GLN A 93 10.82 4.13 7.91
C GLN A 93 10.96 3.39 6.57
N TYR A 94 12.19 3.19 6.09
CA TYR A 94 12.40 2.45 4.85
C TYR A 94 11.84 1.03 4.91
N LEU A 95 12.10 0.30 5.99
CA LEU A 95 11.63 -1.09 6.12
C LEU A 95 10.10 -1.15 6.11
N ARG A 96 9.43 -0.21 6.78
CA ARG A 96 7.96 -0.12 6.76
C ARG A 96 7.43 0.16 5.36
N GLU A 97 8.06 1.08 4.63
CA GLU A 97 7.72 1.38 3.24
C GLU A 97 7.97 0.18 2.31
N LEU A 98 9.07 -0.53 2.51
CA LEU A 98 9.39 -1.75 1.78
C LEU A 98 8.32 -2.81 2.02
N THR A 99 7.86 -2.99 3.27
CA THR A 99 6.73 -3.88 3.57
C THR A 99 5.45 -3.45 2.84
N MET A 100 5.15 -2.15 2.73
CA MET A 100 3.98 -1.70 1.96
C MET A 100 4.15 -2.00 0.46
N TRP A 101 5.35 -1.83 -0.07
CA TRP A 101 5.68 -2.19 -1.45
C TRP A 101 5.52 -3.68 -1.68
N GLU A 102 6.03 -4.53 -0.78
CA GLU A 102 5.82 -5.97 -0.82
C GLU A 102 4.34 -6.32 -0.73
N MET A 103 3.55 -5.66 0.11
CA MET A 103 2.10 -5.90 0.17
C MET A 103 1.37 -5.53 -1.12
N VAL A 104 1.85 -4.53 -1.86
CA VAL A 104 1.32 -4.21 -3.19
C VAL A 104 1.77 -5.27 -4.18
N TYR A 105 3.07 -5.62 -4.22
CA TYR A 105 3.73 -6.35 -5.32
C TYR A 105 3.83 -7.87 -5.16
N TYR A 106 3.86 -8.36 -3.94
CA TYR A 106 4.03 -9.75 -3.58
C TYR A 106 2.68 -10.45 -3.39
N ASP A 107 2.38 -11.44 -4.25
CA ASP A 107 1.14 -12.21 -4.16
C ASP A 107 1.28 -13.29 -3.07
N ARG A 108 0.50 -13.18 -1.98
CA ARG A 108 0.46 -14.24 -0.93
C ARG A 108 -0.03 -15.59 -1.45
N ASN A 109 -0.70 -15.63 -2.61
CA ASN A 109 -1.12 -16.89 -3.24
C ASN A 109 -0.01 -17.55 -4.07
N ASN A 110 1.11 -16.86 -4.33
CA ASN A 110 2.32 -17.48 -4.87
C ASN A 110 3.12 -18.11 -3.72
N ALA A 111 2.58 -19.20 -3.17
CA ALA A 111 3.25 -20.07 -2.21
C ALA A 111 4.41 -20.85 -2.86
N ARG A 112 5.43 -20.13 -3.34
CA ARG A 112 6.69 -20.70 -3.85
C ARG A 112 7.92 -19.96 -3.34
N LEU A 113 7.87 -19.43 -2.12
CA LEU A 113 9.12 -19.20 -1.39
C LEU A 113 9.32 -20.33 -0.38
N PRO A 114 10.55 -20.89 -0.31
CA PRO A 114 10.98 -21.64 0.85
C PRO A 114 10.63 -20.83 2.10
N THR A 115 9.81 -21.39 2.97
CA THR A 115 9.42 -20.72 4.22
C THR A 115 10.55 -20.78 5.24
N ASP A 116 11.62 -21.51 4.91
CA ASP A 116 12.75 -21.78 5.79
C ASP A 116 14.03 -21.08 5.30
N PRO A 117 14.57 -20.11 6.05
CA PRO A 117 15.87 -19.52 5.76
C PRO A 117 17.03 -20.52 5.86
N ASP A 118 16.86 -21.68 6.50
CA ASP A 118 17.87 -22.75 6.56
C ASP A 118 17.92 -23.60 5.27
N GLU A 119 16.95 -23.46 4.36
CA GLU A 119 16.94 -24.16 3.05
C GLU A 119 17.76 -23.45 1.97
N VAL A 120 18.30 -22.25 2.25
CA VAL A 120 19.12 -21.49 1.31
C VAL A 120 20.58 -21.95 1.43
N GLN A 121 21.01 -22.86 0.54
CA GLN A 121 22.43 -23.22 0.45
C GLN A 121 23.27 -22.02 -0.03
N CYS A 122 24.24 -21.61 0.78
CA CYS A 122 25.25 -20.64 0.37
C CYS A 122 26.16 -21.25 -0.69
N THR A 123 26.28 -20.61 -1.85
CA THR A 123 27.35 -20.84 -2.84
C THR A 123 28.54 -19.94 -2.57
#